data_AF-A0A662R5R1-F1
#
_entry.id   AF-A0A662R5R1-F1
#
_cell.length_a   1.000
_cell.length_b   1.000
_cell.length_c   1.000
_cell.angle_alpha   90.00
_cell.angle_beta   90.00
_cell.angle_gamma   90.00
#
_symmetry.space_group_name_H-M   'P 1'
#
loop_
_entity.id
_entity.type
_entity.pdbx_description
1 polymer ?
#
loop_
_entity_poly.entity_id
_entity_poly.type
_entity_poly.pdbx_seq_one_letter_code
_entity_poly.pdbx_strand_id
1 'polypeptide(L)'
;MMYATIVTSIAFALFILCPRMAGMTNVIVNATRTNIVYVSIIGTMISLPLIVVMVLIFKQYGLIAALGFSILTDVGAALFMREISLKAGVETFIISLFVIAGVRVASTISGHLP
;
A
#
# COMPACT_ATOMS: atom_id res chain seq x y z
N MET A 1 -20.80 -21.93 2.26
CA MET A 1 -19.59 -21.57 1.49
C MET A 1 -19.61 -20.11 1.03
N MET A 2 -20.68 -19.64 0.35
CA MET A 2 -20.80 -18.24 -0.12
C MET A 2 -20.70 -17.16 0.98
N TYR A 3 -21.31 -17.39 2.16
CA TYR A 3 -21.25 -16.45 3.28
C TYR A 3 -19.81 -16.21 3.80
N ALA A 4 -19.00 -17.27 3.90
CA ALA A 4 -17.62 -17.17 4.37
C ALA A 4 -16.75 -16.36 3.39
N THR A 5 -16.95 -16.53 2.08
CA THR A 5 -16.23 -15.74 1.06
C THR A 5 -16.58 -14.27 1.11
N ILE A 6 -17.85 -13.93 1.35
CA ILE A 6 -18.29 -12.52 1.48
C ILE A 6 -17.68 -11.88 2.72
N VAL A 7 -17.75 -12.54 3.87
CA VAL A 7 -17.21 -11.99 5.13
C VAL A 7 -15.71 -11.80 5.07
N THR A 8 -14.98 -12.78 4.50
CA THR A 8 -13.52 -12.66 4.32
C THR A 8 -13.13 -11.58 3.32
N SER A 9 -13.90 -11.40 2.24
CA SER A 9 -13.67 -10.33 1.27
C SER A 9 -13.87 -8.95 1.89
N ILE A 10 -14.90 -8.78 2.73
CA ILE A 10 -15.16 -7.53 3.45
C ILE A 10 -14.01 -7.24 4.43
N ALA A 11 -13.59 -8.24 5.22
CA ALA A 11 -12.46 -8.09 6.13
C ALA A 11 -11.17 -7.70 5.38
N PHE A 12 -10.89 -8.35 4.25
CA PHE A 12 -9.74 -8.01 3.40
C PHE A 12 -9.83 -6.59 2.84
N ALA A 13 -11.01 -6.13 2.42
CA ALA A 13 -11.22 -4.76 1.97
C ALA A 13 -10.91 -3.73 3.08
N LEU A 14 -11.30 -4.03 4.33
CA LEU A 14 -10.97 -3.18 5.48
C LEU A 14 -9.48 -3.15 5.80
N PHE A 15 -8.75 -4.24 5.54
CA PHE A 15 -7.28 -4.27 5.69
C PHE A 15 -6.54 -3.40 4.66
N ILE A 16 -7.11 -3.21 3.46
CA ILE A 16 -6.50 -2.37 2.41
C ILE A 16 -6.62 -0.88 2.74
N LEU A 17 -7.68 -0.48 3.45
CA LEU A 17 -7.91 0.89 3.87
C LEU A 17 -6.84 1.33 4.85
N CYS A 18 -5.99 2.27 4.43
CA CYS A 18 -4.98 2.88 5.28
C CYS A 18 -5.13 4.41 5.31
N PRO A 19 -4.93 5.05 6.48
CA PRO A 19 -5.00 6.52 6.57
C PRO A 19 -3.97 7.20 5.66
N ARG A 20 -2.87 6.51 5.32
CA ARG A 20 -1.88 6.96 4.34
C ARG A 20 -2.49 7.24 2.97
N MET A 21 -3.35 6.35 2.45
CA MET A 21 -3.98 6.56 1.14
C MET A 21 -4.78 7.87 1.15
N ALA A 22 -5.62 8.08 2.16
CA ALA A 22 -6.42 9.31 2.29
C ALA A 22 -5.54 10.57 2.39
N GLY A 23 -4.48 10.52 3.19
CA GLY A 23 -3.51 11.62 3.33
C GLY A 23 -2.83 11.97 2.01
N MET A 24 -2.31 10.96 1.29
CA MET A 24 -1.62 11.16 0.01
C MET A 24 -2.57 11.65 -1.09
N THR A 25 -3.81 11.16 -1.16
CA THR A 25 -4.80 11.66 -2.11
C THR A 25 -5.07 13.15 -1.87
N ASN A 26 -5.18 13.59 -0.62
CA ASN A 26 -5.35 15.01 -0.30
C ASN A 26 -4.14 15.85 -0.75
N VAL A 27 -2.92 15.36 -0.56
CA VAL A 27 -1.70 16.04 -1.04
C VAL A 27 -1.68 16.15 -2.56
N ILE A 28 -1.99 15.07 -3.28
CA ILE A 28 -2.05 15.05 -4.76
C ILE A 28 -3.10 16.03 -5.27
N VAL A 29 -4.30 16.00 -4.69
CA VAL A 29 -5.44 16.85 -5.08
C VAL A 29 -5.09 18.32 -4.88
N ASN A 30 -4.48 18.68 -3.74
CA ASN A 30 -4.07 20.05 -3.48
C ASN A 30 -2.98 20.53 -4.46
N ALA A 31 -2.07 19.64 -4.87
CA ALA A 31 -1.03 19.97 -5.85
C ALA A 31 -1.56 20.06 -7.30
N THR A 32 -2.53 19.23 -7.67
CA THR A 32 -3.04 19.11 -9.06
C THR A 32 -4.38 19.78 -9.31
N ARG A 33 -5.05 20.31 -8.27
CA ARG A 33 -6.42 20.85 -8.29
C ARG A 33 -7.46 19.89 -8.89
N THR A 34 -7.27 18.59 -8.70
CA THR A 34 -8.18 17.54 -9.17
C THR A 34 -9.23 17.17 -8.11
N ASN A 35 -10.27 16.42 -8.47
CA ASN A 35 -11.29 16.01 -7.50
C ASN A 35 -10.84 14.75 -6.72
N ILE A 36 -10.88 14.84 -5.39
CA ILE A 36 -10.48 13.77 -4.45
C ILE A 36 -11.19 12.43 -4.69
N VAL A 37 -12.47 12.46 -5.07
CA VAL A 37 -13.28 11.26 -5.30
C VAL A 37 -12.80 10.54 -6.56
N TYR A 38 -12.54 11.29 -7.63
CA TYR A 38 -12.08 10.71 -8.90
C TYR A 38 -10.68 10.10 -8.76
N VAL A 39 -9.75 10.80 -8.11
CA VAL A 39 -8.39 10.28 -7.86
C VAL A 39 -8.45 9.00 -7.03
N SER A 40 -9.31 8.96 -6.00
CA SER A 40 -9.47 7.78 -5.15
C SER A 40 -10.05 6.59 -5.91
N ILE A 41 -11.10 6.79 -6.71
CA ILE A 41 -11.75 5.70 -7.47
C ILE A 41 -10.80 5.15 -8.54
N ILE A 42 -10.23 6.02 -9.36
CA ILE A 42 -9.34 5.61 -10.46
C ILE A 42 -8.06 4.98 -9.89
N GLY A 43 -7.47 5.59 -8.86
CA GLY A 43 -6.31 5.03 -8.17
C GLY A 43 -6.59 3.65 -7.58
N THR A 44 -7.75 3.44 -6.97
CA THR A 44 -8.15 2.14 -6.41
C THR A 44 -8.33 1.09 -7.51
N MET A 45 -8.99 1.45 -8.61
CA MET A 45 -9.15 0.57 -9.78
C MET A 45 -7.81 0.12 -10.35
N ILE A 46 -6.83 1.02 -10.41
CA ILE A 46 -5.46 0.70 -10.85
C ILE A 46 -4.73 -0.15 -9.79
N SER A 47 -5.00 0.06 -8.49
CA SER A 47 -4.34 -0.70 -7.41
C SER A 47 -4.81 -2.15 -7.29
N LEU A 48 -6.05 -2.46 -7.70
CA LEU A 48 -6.62 -3.81 -7.62
C LEU A 48 -5.72 -4.89 -8.25
N PRO A 49 -5.24 -4.77 -9.51
CA PRO A 49 -4.33 -5.75 -10.08
C PRO A 49 -3.01 -5.85 -9.31
N LEU A 50 -2.47 -4.75 -8.77
CA LEU A 50 -1.25 -4.78 -7.97
C LEU A 50 -1.44 -5.55 -6.66
N ILE A 51 -2.59 -5.39 -6.01
CA ILE A 51 -2.94 -6.14 -4.79
C ILE A 51 -3.01 -7.64 -5.10
N VAL A 52 -3.63 -8.03 -6.21
CA VAL A 52 -3.68 -9.44 -6.65
C VAL A 52 -2.27 -9.98 -6.90
N VAL A 53 -1.43 -9.24 -7.61
CA VAL A 53 -0.02 -9.61 -7.85
C VAL A 53 0.71 -9.81 -6.52
N MET A 54 0.54 -8.91 -5.56
CA MET A 54 1.22 -8.99 -4.26
C MET A 54 0.78 -10.23 -3.46
N VAL A 55 -0.51 -10.58 -3.48
CA VAL A 55 -1.02 -11.81 -2.85
C VAL A 55 -0.47 -13.06 -3.54
N LEU A 56 -0.37 -13.06 -4.87
CA LEU A 56 0.21 -14.18 -5.63
C LEU A 56 1.71 -14.33 -5.35
N ILE A 57 2.46 -13.23 -5.27
CA ILE A 57 3.88 -13.22 -4.91
C ILE A 57 4.05 -13.76 -3.49
N PHE A 58 3.26 -13.29 -2.53
CA PHE A 58 3.30 -13.78 -1.16
C PHE A 58 3.03 -15.29 -1.09
N LYS A 59 2.04 -15.77 -1.85
CA LYS A 59 1.71 -17.21 -1.91
C LYS A 59 2.83 -18.06 -2.50
N GLN A 60 3.51 -17.59 -3.56
CA GLN A 60 4.52 -18.38 -4.28
C GLN A 60 5.93 -18.27 -3.69
N TYR A 61 6.33 -17.07 -3.26
CA TYR A 61 7.70 -16.73 -2.89
C TYR A 61 7.85 -16.29 -1.43
N GLY A 62 6.74 -16.26 -0.68
CA GLY A 62 6.73 -15.95 0.75
C GLY A 62 6.87 -14.47 1.08
N LEU A 63 7.04 -14.19 2.37
CA LEU A 63 7.05 -12.85 2.94
C LEU A 63 8.14 -11.94 2.37
N ILE A 64 9.36 -12.45 2.19
CA ILE A 64 10.51 -11.64 1.77
C ILE A 64 10.31 -11.10 0.35
N ALA A 65 9.77 -11.93 -0.56
CA ALA A 65 9.48 -11.50 -1.92
C ALA A 65 8.35 -10.48 -1.99
N ALA A 66 7.29 -10.68 -1.19
CA ALA A 66 6.19 -9.71 -1.09
C ALA A 66 6.67 -8.37 -0.52
N LEU A 67 7.59 -8.40 0.45
CA LEU A 67 8.23 -7.18 0.97
C LEU A 67 9.07 -6.49 -0.10
N GLY A 68 9.88 -7.25 -0.85
CA GLY A 68 10.65 -6.70 -1.97
C GLY A 68 9.75 -6.01 -3.01
N PHE A 69 8.63 -6.63 -3.37
CA PHE A 69 7.64 -6.04 -4.28
C PHE A 69 7.01 -4.77 -3.70
N SER A 70 6.63 -4.77 -2.42
CA SER A 70 6.08 -3.59 -1.74
C SER A 70 7.05 -2.41 -1.77
N ILE A 71 8.32 -2.66 -1.47
CA ILE A 71 9.38 -1.64 -1.49
C ILE A 71 9.54 -1.08 -2.90
N LEU A 72 9.55 -1.94 -3.92
CA LEU A 72 9.63 -1.52 -5.32
C LEU A 72 8.46 -0.60 -5.69
N THR A 73 7.24 -0.96 -5.31
CA THR A 73 6.05 -0.15 -5.58
C THR A 73 6.05 1.18 -4.81
N ASP A 74 6.55 1.20 -3.57
CA ASP A 74 6.68 2.43 -2.77
C ASP A 74 7.74 3.38 -3.36
N VAL A 75 8.87 2.85 -3.83
CA VAL A 75 9.90 3.63 -4.53
C VAL A 75 9.36 4.17 -5.86
N GLY A 76 8.64 3.35 -6.62
CA GLY A 76 7.95 3.79 -7.83
C GLY A 76 6.97 4.94 -7.54
N ALA A 77 6.12 4.78 -6.52
CA ALA A 77 5.19 5.82 -6.09
C ALA A 77 5.92 7.10 -5.66
N ALA A 78 7.02 7.00 -4.92
CA ALA A 78 7.82 8.15 -4.51
C ALA A 78 8.42 8.90 -5.71
N LEU A 79 8.87 8.19 -6.75
CA LEU A 79 9.37 8.79 -7.99
C LEU A 79 8.27 9.55 -8.74
N PHE A 80 7.08 8.94 -8.93
CA PHE A 80 5.94 9.61 -9.55
C PHE A 80 5.44 10.81 -8.73
N MET A 81 5.43 10.68 -7.39
CA MET A 81 5.07 11.76 -6.48
C MET A 81 6.07 12.90 -6.50
N ARG A 82 7.37 12.63 -6.70
CA ARG A 82 8.42 13.66 -6.76
C ARG A 82 8.17 14.66 -7.89
N GLU A 83 7.67 14.19 -9.03
CA GLU A 83 7.30 15.03 -10.17
C GLU A 83 6.09 15.94 -9.86
N ILE A 84 5.25 15.57 -8.89
CA ILE A 84 4.08 16.36 -8.48
C ILE A 84 4.42 17.29 -7.31
N SER A 85 5.15 16.79 -6.30
CA SER A 85 5.52 17.52 -5.09
C SER A 85 6.72 16.88 -4.40
N LEU A 86 7.80 17.65 -4.27
CA LEU A 86 9.02 17.23 -3.58
C LEU A 86 8.75 16.89 -2.10
N LYS A 87 7.81 17.59 -1.46
CA LYS A 87 7.35 17.29 -0.09
C LYS A 87 6.68 15.92 -0.02
N ALA A 88 5.77 15.63 -0.95
CA ALA A 88 5.05 14.35 -0.99
C ALA A 88 6.02 13.18 -1.23
N GLY A 89 7.02 13.37 -2.09
CA GLY A 89 8.08 12.38 -2.32
C GLY A 89 8.88 12.07 -1.05
N VAL A 90 9.28 13.10 -0.28
CA VAL A 90 10.01 12.92 0.98
C VAL A 90 9.14 12.22 2.04
N GLU A 91 7.88 12.62 2.21
CA GLU A 91 6.95 11.96 3.13
C GLU A 91 6.76 10.48 2.76
N THR A 92 6.60 10.18 1.46
CA THR A 92 6.46 8.82 0.94
C THR A 92 7.70 7.97 1.25
N PHE A 93 8.89 8.54 1.08
CA PHE A 93 10.16 7.89 1.37
C PHE A 93 10.36 7.61 2.87
N ILE A 94 10.00 8.57 3.74
CA ILE A 94 10.07 8.35 5.20
C ILE A 94 9.13 7.22 5.61
N ILE A 95 7.90 7.22 5.10
CA ILE A 95 6.90 6.18 5.43
C ILE A 95 7.38 4.80 4.96
N SER A 96 7.96 4.67 3.76
CA SER A 96 8.43 3.37 3.29
C SER A 96 9.55 2.81 4.17
N LEU A 97 10.46 3.65 4.69
CA LEU A 97 11.46 3.23 5.68
C LEU A 97 10.82 2.70 6.97
N PHE A 98 9.81 3.39 7.50
CA PHE A 98 9.07 2.93 8.69
C PHE A 98 8.34 1.62 8.45
N VAL A 99 7.75 1.41 7.28
CA VAL A 99 7.07 0.16 6.93
C VAL A 99 8.08 -0.99 6.84
N ILE A 100 9.23 -0.78 6.20
CA ILE A 100 10.30 -1.80 6.14
C ILE A 100 10.77 -2.18 7.54
N ALA A 101 11.02 -1.19 8.39
CA ALA A 101 11.44 -1.42 9.76
C ALA A 101 10.34 -2.14 10.56
N GLY A 102 9.10 -1.65 10.48
CA GLY A 102 7.95 -2.19 11.19
C GLY A 102 7.65 -3.64 10.83
N VAL A 103 7.66 -3.99 9.53
CA VAL A 103 7.45 -5.38 9.11
C VAL A 103 8.58 -6.28 9.58
N ARG A 104 9.84 -5.82 9.52
CA ARG A 104 10.98 -6.61 9.99
C ARG A 104 10.93 -6.85 11.50
N VAL A 105 10.55 -5.83 12.27
CA VAL A 105 10.31 -5.94 13.72
C VAL A 105 9.16 -6.91 13.99
N ALA A 106 8.02 -6.76 13.31
CA ALA A 106 6.85 -7.63 13.48
C ALA A 106 7.18 -9.10 13.17
N SER A 107 7.88 -9.36 12.06
CA SER A 107 8.31 -10.72 11.70
C SER A 107 9.29 -11.31 12.70
N THR A 108 10.20 -10.50 13.23
CA THR A 108 11.18 -10.96 14.23
C THR A 108 10.48 -11.31 15.54
N ILE A 109 9.59 -10.44 16.02
CA ILE A 109 8.85 -10.65 17.27
C ILE A 109 7.88 -11.83 17.12
N SER A 110 7.10 -11.87 16.05
CA SER A 110 6.14 -12.97 15.80
C SER A 110 6.83 -14.32 15.64
N GLY A 111 8.08 -14.35 15.16
CA GLY A 111 8.88 -15.58 15.11
C GLY A 111 9.35 -16.09 16.47
N HIS A 112 9.26 -15.27 17.53
CA HIS A 112 9.58 -15.64 18.92
C HIS A 112 8.34 -15.91 19.77
N LEU A 113 7.13 -15.67 19.25
CA LEU A 113 5.89 -16.09 19.90
C LEU A 113 5.56 -17.55 19.54
N PRO A 114 5.00 -18.33 20.47
CA PRO A 114 4.65 -19.74 20.26
C PRO A 114 3.57 -19.96 19.20
#